data_AF-A0A120K0Z1-F1
#
_entry.id   AF-A0A120K0Z1-F1
#
_cell.length_a   1.000
_cell.length_b   1.000
_cell.length_c   1.000
_cell.angle_alpha   90.00
_cell.angle_beta   90.00
_cell.angle_gamma   90.00
#
_symmetry.space_group_name_H-M   'P 1'
#
loop_
_entity.id
_entity.type
_entity.pdbx_description
1 polymer ?
#
loop_
_entity_poly.entity_id
_entity_poly.type
_entity_poly.pdbx_seq_one_letter_code
_entity_poly.pdbx_strand_id
1 'polypeptide(L)'
;MSQTITKTEPLTLDSLLQSKIFQNSRPKYTNSVEVQLRECQDLYLKAQFSNLVSKIYQYKLLDNKGFNDFYKKDLWNWFLTAISGLRQLEELSPEVQKQVKHELSRTTGGISNACKNVRLLVKEKLLLSYFRAAIHYGSLEVNEHSQFFTDVSSSMVGEIGKLVLEVCSEGEIKLLAKMVEMYLLDLQVRCQHRILDKSLYSQLCRKVPLLSDKLSGKTTDSQGRTSTHQDIILLKLVPRKKSPVVKTITKPVSPSPRIETTEQLPQPGQAEGSIIGKPGEYLRSSSSKRSFFRFFPSWLSDFSDARFVAICIVLSVILRKIRWVNTLSKYGVLRIKDYLDFIFKG
;
A
#
# COMPACT_ATOMS: atom_id res chain seq x y z
N MET A 1 73.71 -30.91 -17.10
CA MET A 1 72.50 -31.08 -16.26
C MET A 1 71.33 -30.50 -17.05
N SER A 2 70.59 -31.37 -17.73
CA SER A 2 69.56 -30.97 -18.70
C SER A 2 68.20 -30.95 -18.01
N GLN A 3 67.57 -29.78 -17.95
CA GLN A 3 66.20 -29.64 -17.47
C GLN A 3 65.24 -30.18 -18.53
N THR A 4 64.57 -31.28 -18.22
CA THR A 4 63.49 -31.84 -19.04
C THR A 4 62.23 -31.03 -18.76
N ILE A 5 61.83 -30.22 -19.73
CA ILE A 5 60.52 -29.54 -19.74
C ILE A 5 59.46 -30.62 -19.95
N THR A 6 58.77 -31.02 -18.88
CA THR A 6 57.59 -31.87 -18.97
C THR A 6 56.43 -31.06 -19.55
N LYS A 7 55.93 -31.52 -20.69
CA LYS A 7 54.73 -31.01 -21.38
C LYS A 7 53.57 -30.94 -20.39
N THR A 8 52.99 -29.75 -20.25
CA THR A 8 51.68 -29.54 -19.61
C THR A 8 50.61 -30.24 -20.46
N GLU A 9 49.90 -31.21 -19.85
CA GLU A 9 48.71 -31.82 -20.44
C GLU A 9 47.65 -30.75 -20.73
N PRO A 10 46.85 -30.91 -21.79
CA PRO A 10 45.77 -29.98 -22.09
C PRO A 10 44.71 -30.04 -20.98
N LEU A 11 44.61 -28.97 -20.20
CA LEU A 11 43.52 -28.74 -19.25
C LEU A 11 42.18 -28.76 -20.00
N THR A 12 41.47 -29.89 -19.93
CA THR A 12 40.11 -30.00 -20.42
C THR A 12 39.13 -29.47 -19.37
N LEU A 13 38.01 -28.90 -19.80
CA LEU A 13 36.97 -28.39 -18.91
C LEU A 13 36.51 -29.47 -17.92
N ASP A 14 36.47 -30.72 -18.37
CA ASP A 14 36.12 -31.88 -17.56
C ASP A 14 37.14 -32.18 -16.45
N SER A 15 38.44 -31.93 -16.69
CA SER A 15 39.47 -32.12 -15.65
C SER A 15 39.41 -31.02 -14.59
N LEU A 16 38.99 -29.80 -14.96
CA LEU A 16 38.72 -28.71 -14.03
C LEU A 16 37.48 -28.99 -13.17
N LEU A 17 36.40 -29.48 -13.79
CA LEU A 17 35.15 -29.85 -13.11
C LEU A 17 35.30 -31.06 -12.17
N GLN A 18 36.26 -31.96 -12.44
CA GLN A 18 36.58 -33.09 -11.58
C GLN A 18 37.55 -32.76 -10.43
N SER A 19 38.15 -31.57 -10.41
CA SER A 19 39.05 -31.19 -9.32
C SER A 19 38.28 -31.07 -7.99
N LYS A 20 38.89 -31.55 -6.90
CA LYS A 20 38.31 -31.55 -5.53
C LYS A 20 37.81 -30.18 -5.06
N ILE A 21 38.26 -29.10 -5.69
CA ILE A 21 37.85 -27.72 -5.41
C ILE A 21 36.40 -27.47 -5.83
N PHE A 22 35.93 -28.08 -6.93
CA PHE A 22 34.56 -27.93 -7.45
C PHE A 22 33.62 -29.06 -7.00
N GLN A 23 34.15 -30.23 -6.65
CA GLN A 23 33.33 -31.34 -6.15
C GLN A 23 32.98 -31.24 -4.66
N ASN A 24 33.77 -30.51 -3.86
CA ASN A 24 33.50 -30.31 -2.43
C ASN A 24 32.60 -29.10 -2.09
N SER A 25 32.05 -28.40 -3.09
CA SER A 25 31.23 -27.20 -2.85
C SER A 25 29.72 -27.45 -2.94
N ARG A 26 29.25 -28.70 -2.89
CA ARG A 26 27.84 -28.97 -2.55
C ARG A 26 27.74 -29.01 -1.02
N PRO A 27 27.23 -27.97 -0.36
CA PRO A 27 27.08 -28.02 1.09
C PRO A 27 26.11 -29.17 1.41
N LYS A 28 26.61 -30.16 2.17
CA LYS A 28 25.76 -31.08 2.92
C LYS A 28 24.76 -30.22 3.68
N TYR A 29 23.46 -30.47 3.46
CA TYR A 29 22.30 -29.82 4.10
C TYR A 29 22.63 -29.13 5.42
N THR A 30 22.97 -27.85 5.36
CA THR A 30 22.93 -26.95 6.49
C THR A 30 21.78 -25.99 6.22
N ASN A 31 20.78 -25.98 7.10
CA ASN A 31 19.73 -24.96 7.20
C ASN A 31 20.32 -23.57 7.52
N SER A 32 21.39 -23.16 6.84
CA SER A 32 21.96 -21.83 6.99
C SER A 32 21.11 -20.85 6.19
N VAL A 33 20.92 -19.66 6.75
CA VAL A 33 20.15 -18.57 6.14
C VAL A 33 20.69 -18.22 4.73
N GLU A 34 22.00 -18.38 4.51
CA GLU A 34 22.64 -18.13 3.22
C GLU A 34 22.19 -19.13 2.13
N VAL A 35 21.98 -20.40 2.47
CA VAL A 35 21.47 -21.41 1.52
C VAL A 35 20.01 -21.10 1.18
N GLN A 36 19.20 -20.74 2.18
CA GLN A 36 17.81 -20.32 1.97
C GLN A 36 17.72 -19.06 1.08
N LEU A 37 18.63 -18.10 1.28
CA LEU A 37 18.70 -16.90 0.45
C LEU A 37 19.12 -17.21 -0.98
N ARG A 38 20.11 -18.08 -1.17
CA ARG A 38 20.56 -18.49 -2.49
C ARG A 38 19.45 -19.20 -3.25
N GLU A 39 18.70 -20.08 -2.59
CA GLU A 39 17.53 -20.72 -3.18
C GLU A 39 16.47 -19.69 -3.61
N CYS A 40 16.18 -18.70 -2.76
CA CYS A 40 15.26 -17.61 -3.13
C CYS A 40 15.80 -16.77 -4.30
N GLN A 41 17.10 -16.48 -4.31
CA GLN A 41 17.74 -15.75 -5.41
C GLN A 41 17.67 -16.53 -6.72
N ASP A 42 17.91 -17.84 -6.69
CA ASP A 42 17.81 -18.70 -7.87
C ASP A 42 16.38 -18.73 -8.42
N LEU A 43 15.38 -18.81 -7.54
CA LEU A 43 13.96 -18.73 -7.93
C LEU A 43 13.61 -17.36 -8.53
N TYR A 44 14.15 -16.28 -7.97
CA TYR A 44 14.01 -14.92 -8.51
C TYR A 44 14.59 -14.81 -9.91
N LEU A 45 15.83 -15.27 -10.12
CA LEU A 45 16.51 -15.24 -11.42
C LEU A 45 15.81 -16.12 -12.47
N LYS A 46 15.20 -17.22 -12.04
CA LYS A 46 14.39 -18.10 -12.91
C LYS A 46 12.95 -17.60 -13.13
N ALA A 47 12.59 -16.45 -12.58
CA ALA A 47 11.23 -15.88 -12.62
C ALA A 47 10.13 -16.83 -12.10
N GLN A 48 10.46 -17.72 -11.15
CA GLN A 48 9.51 -18.61 -10.50
C GLN A 48 8.88 -17.91 -9.29
N PHE A 49 8.04 -16.90 -9.56
CA PHE A 49 7.55 -15.96 -8.55
C PHE A 49 6.66 -16.60 -7.48
N SER A 50 5.75 -17.50 -7.84
CA SER A 50 4.89 -18.21 -6.87
C SER A 50 5.70 -19.04 -5.87
N ASN A 51 6.67 -19.80 -6.37
CA ASN A 51 7.59 -20.60 -5.57
C ASN A 51 8.46 -19.70 -4.68
N LEU A 52 8.97 -18.59 -5.22
CA LEU A 52 9.77 -17.63 -4.46
C LEU A 52 8.99 -17.07 -3.27
N VAL A 53 7.78 -16.56 -3.49
CA VAL A 53 6.94 -16.01 -2.42
C VAL A 53 6.66 -17.08 -1.36
N SER A 54 6.28 -18.30 -1.79
CA SER A 54 6.01 -19.41 -0.87
C SER A 54 7.24 -19.77 -0.01
N LYS A 55 8.44 -19.79 -0.62
CA LYS A 55 9.70 -20.08 0.08
C LYS A 55 10.11 -18.98 1.05
N ILE A 56 9.93 -17.71 0.70
CA ILE A 56 10.19 -16.57 1.58
C ILE A 56 9.40 -16.71 2.90
N TYR A 57 8.13 -17.11 2.81
CA TYR A 57 7.28 -17.33 3.98
C TYR A 57 7.59 -18.63 4.72
N GLN A 58 7.86 -19.73 3.99
CA GLN A 58 8.26 -21.00 4.60
C GLN A 58 9.50 -20.83 5.50
N TYR A 59 10.47 -20.03 5.03
CA TYR A 59 11.70 -19.72 5.75
C TYR A 59 11.57 -18.52 6.71
N LYS A 60 10.41 -17.87 6.76
CA LYS A 60 10.12 -16.67 7.57
C LYS A 60 11.18 -15.57 7.39
N LEU A 61 11.72 -15.40 6.18
CA LEU A 61 12.86 -14.52 5.93
C LEU A 61 12.53 -13.04 6.18
N LEU A 62 11.27 -12.63 6.01
CA LEU A 62 10.83 -11.25 6.26
C LEU A 62 10.68 -10.92 7.75
N ASP A 63 10.40 -11.91 8.60
CA ASP A 63 10.19 -11.75 10.05
C ASP A 63 11.46 -12.01 10.88
N ASN A 64 12.52 -12.52 10.25
CA ASN A 64 13.66 -13.02 10.97
C ASN A 64 14.51 -11.87 11.55
N LYS A 65 14.37 -11.64 12.87
CA LYS A 65 15.06 -10.55 13.59
C LYS A 65 16.58 -10.67 13.56
N GLY A 66 17.13 -11.86 13.33
CA GLY A 66 18.56 -12.13 13.20
C GLY A 66 19.09 -11.94 11.77
N PHE A 67 18.25 -11.55 10.82
CA PHE A 67 18.64 -11.36 9.43
C PHE A 67 19.40 -10.04 9.27
N ASN A 68 20.60 -10.11 8.69
CA ASN A 68 21.46 -8.96 8.45
C ASN A 68 20.72 -7.88 7.66
N ASP A 69 20.72 -6.64 8.19
CA ASP A 69 20.09 -5.48 7.56
C ASP A 69 20.55 -5.26 6.12
N PHE A 70 21.77 -5.71 5.80
CA PHE A 70 22.35 -5.64 4.44
C PHE A 70 21.48 -6.34 3.38
N TYR A 71 20.98 -7.54 3.66
CA TYR A 71 20.21 -8.32 2.68
C TYR A 71 18.71 -8.02 2.71
N LYS A 72 18.21 -7.32 3.74
CA LYS A 72 16.77 -7.07 3.90
C LYS A 72 16.19 -6.33 2.71
N LYS A 73 16.90 -5.33 2.22
CA LYS A 73 16.47 -4.52 1.08
C LYS A 73 16.28 -5.37 -0.18
N ASP A 74 17.27 -6.22 -0.49
CA ASP A 74 17.23 -7.03 -1.71
C ASP A 74 16.15 -8.12 -1.62
N LEU A 75 16.00 -8.73 -0.45
CA LEU A 75 14.90 -9.66 -0.18
C LEU A 75 13.53 -9.02 -0.37
N TRP A 76 13.33 -7.81 0.17
CA TRP A 76 12.09 -7.05 -0.07
C TRP A 76 11.93 -6.72 -1.55
N ASN A 77 13.00 -6.35 -2.25
CA ASN A 77 12.91 -6.08 -3.68
C ASN A 77 12.51 -7.33 -4.49
N TRP A 78 13.06 -8.50 -4.17
CA TRP A 78 12.67 -9.78 -4.79
C TRP A 78 11.22 -10.11 -4.50
N PHE A 79 10.79 -9.99 -3.24
CA PHE A 79 9.41 -10.21 -2.81
C PHE A 79 8.42 -9.31 -3.57
N LEU A 80 8.69 -8.01 -3.63
CA LEU A 80 7.82 -7.03 -4.31
C LEU A 80 7.77 -7.24 -5.82
N THR A 81 8.91 -7.61 -6.41
CA THR A 81 8.97 -7.97 -7.84
C THR A 81 8.17 -9.23 -8.11
N ALA A 82 8.28 -10.24 -7.24
CA ALA A 82 7.56 -11.49 -7.38
C ALA A 82 6.05 -11.27 -7.31
N ILE A 83 5.56 -10.49 -6.35
CA ILE A 83 4.15 -10.13 -6.25
C ILE A 83 3.67 -9.38 -7.50
N SER A 84 4.46 -8.42 -7.98
CA SER A 84 4.12 -7.67 -9.19
C SER A 84 4.11 -8.55 -10.45
N GLY A 85 4.83 -9.69 -10.42
CA GLY A 85 4.90 -10.66 -11.51
C GLY A 85 3.78 -11.70 -11.51
N LEU A 86 2.99 -11.79 -10.44
CA LEU A 86 1.83 -12.70 -10.37
C LEU A 86 0.74 -12.23 -11.34
N ARG A 87 0.18 -13.16 -12.11
CA ARG A 87 -0.93 -12.88 -13.03
C ARG A 87 -2.28 -13.18 -12.40
N GLN A 88 -2.31 -14.17 -11.52
CA GLN A 88 -3.49 -14.66 -10.84
C GLN A 88 -3.16 -14.97 -9.38
N LEU A 89 -4.15 -14.86 -8.49
CA LEU A 89 -3.94 -15.10 -7.05
C LEU A 89 -3.84 -16.59 -6.74
N GLU A 90 -4.49 -17.42 -7.55
CA GLU A 90 -4.49 -18.87 -7.52
C GLU A 90 -3.08 -19.47 -7.71
N GLU A 91 -2.11 -18.69 -8.20
CA GLU A 91 -0.70 -19.07 -8.24
C GLU A 91 -0.09 -19.25 -6.84
N LEU A 92 -0.71 -18.69 -5.80
CA LEU A 92 -0.29 -18.79 -4.40
C LEU A 92 -1.27 -19.64 -3.60
N SER A 93 -0.77 -20.34 -2.58
CA SER A 93 -1.66 -21.03 -1.63
C SER A 93 -2.48 -20.03 -0.80
N PRO A 94 -3.68 -20.38 -0.32
CA PRO A 94 -4.52 -19.48 0.47
C PRO A 94 -3.84 -18.94 1.74
N GLU A 95 -2.96 -19.73 2.36
CA GLU A 95 -2.18 -19.32 3.53
C GLU A 95 -1.17 -18.23 3.16
N VAL A 96 -0.49 -18.40 2.03
CA VAL A 96 0.48 -17.44 1.51
C VAL A 96 -0.23 -16.15 1.07
N GLN A 97 -1.39 -16.25 0.40
CA GLN A 97 -2.21 -15.08 0.05
C GLN A 97 -2.58 -14.24 1.28
N LYS A 98 -3.02 -14.88 2.37
CA LYS A 98 -3.34 -14.17 3.63
C LYS A 98 -2.13 -13.45 4.21
N GLN A 99 -0.95 -14.07 4.16
CA GLN A 99 0.29 -13.46 4.64
C GLN A 99 0.74 -12.30 3.75
N VAL A 100 0.66 -12.44 2.42
CA VAL A 100 0.95 -11.36 1.47
C VAL A 100 0.00 -10.18 1.70
N LYS A 101 -1.31 -10.44 1.80
CA LYS A 101 -2.31 -9.41 2.07
C LYS A 101 -1.99 -8.65 3.36
N HIS A 102 -1.68 -9.37 4.44
CA HIS A 102 -1.31 -8.78 5.72
C HIS A 102 -0.01 -7.96 5.63
N GLU A 103 1.02 -8.45 4.95
CA GLU A 103 2.28 -7.70 4.79
C GLU A 103 2.11 -6.44 3.94
N LEU A 104 1.26 -6.47 2.91
CA LEU A 104 1.02 -5.34 2.01
C LEU A 104 0.02 -4.32 2.56
N SER A 105 -0.85 -4.71 3.50
CA SER A 105 -1.80 -3.81 4.18
C SER A 105 -1.30 -3.28 5.53
N ARG A 106 -0.11 -3.73 5.98
CA ARG A 106 0.46 -3.29 7.26
C ARG A 106 0.68 -1.77 7.27
N THR A 107 0.17 -1.13 8.32
CA THR A 107 0.38 0.29 8.61
C THR A 107 1.65 0.53 9.43
N THR A 108 2.16 -0.51 10.10
CA THR A 108 3.37 -0.46 10.93
C THR A 108 4.18 -1.75 10.79
N GLY A 109 5.50 -1.64 10.93
CA GLY A 109 6.41 -2.77 10.75
C GLY A 109 6.66 -3.11 9.27
N GLY A 110 7.07 -4.35 8.98
CA GLY A 110 7.31 -4.82 7.61
C GLY A 110 8.29 -3.94 6.83
N ILE A 111 7.85 -3.42 5.68
CA ILE A 111 8.65 -2.57 4.80
C ILE A 111 9.18 -1.32 5.51
N SER A 112 8.41 -0.73 6.43
CA SER A 112 8.85 0.44 7.18
C SER A 112 10.08 0.13 8.05
N ASN A 113 10.22 -1.10 8.55
CA ASN A 113 11.43 -1.53 9.27
C ASN A 113 12.61 -1.70 8.32
N ALA A 114 12.39 -2.27 7.13
CA ALA A 114 13.44 -2.42 6.12
C ALA A 114 13.95 -1.06 5.62
N CYS A 115 13.11 -0.03 5.65
CA CYS A 115 13.45 1.33 5.23
C CYS A 115 14.17 2.17 6.30
N LYS A 116 14.28 1.73 7.56
CA LYS A 116 14.80 2.57 8.67
C LYS A 116 16.24 3.05 8.45
N ASN A 117 17.11 2.15 7.95
CA ASN A 117 18.55 2.40 7.81
C ASN A 117 18.97 2.56 6.33
N VAL A 118 18.01 2.79 5.43
CA VAL A 118 18.25 2.86 3.99
C VAL A 118 18.33 4.31 3.55
N ARG A 119 19.27 4.63 2.65
CA ARG A 119 19.40 5.97 2.04
C ARG A 119 18.07 6.41 1.42
N LEU A 120 17.71 7.69 1.56
CA LEU A 120 16.39 8.23 1.21
C LEU A 120 15.92 7.85 -0.19
N LEU A 121 16.72 8.13 -1.23
CA LEU A 121 16.40 7.78 -2.62
C LEU A 121 16.15 6.28 -2.85
N VAL A 122 16.83 5.42 -2.09
CA VAL A 122 16.63 3.97 -2.16
C VAL A 122 15.35 3.57 -1.41
N LYS A 123 15.09 4.18 -0.26
CA LYS A 123 13.84 4.04 0.51
C LYS A 123 12.64 4.45 -0.34
N GLU A 124 12.69 5.58 -1.03
CA GLU A 124 11.62 6.04 -1.93
C GLU A 124 11.34 5.06 -3.08
N LYS A 125 12.39 4.57 -3.75
CA LYS A 125 12.25 3.56 -4.80
C LYS A 125 11.60 2.28 -4.27
N LEU A 126 12.02 1.84 -3.09
CA LEU A 126 11.50 0.63 -2.47
C LEU A 126 10.03 0.79 -2.05
N LEU A 127 9.67 1.93 -1.44
CA LEU A 127 8.28 2.26 -1.10
C LEU A 127 7.39 2.37 -2.34
N LEU A 128 7.91 2.95 -3.42
CA LEU A 128 7.17 3.04 -4.67
C LEU A 128 6.91 1.65 -5.28
N SER A 129 7.91 0.75 -5.26
CA SER A 129 7.70 -0.66 -5.63
C SER A 129 6.72 -1.37 -4.71
N TYR A 130 6.77 -1.08 -3.40
CA TYR A 130 5.87 -1.66 -2.41
C TYR A 130 4.42 -1.31 -2.68
N PHE A 131 4.10 -0.03 -2.82
CA PHE A 131 2.72 0.41 -3.07
C PHE A 131 2.23 -0.02 -4.46
N ARG A 132 3.11 -0.07 -5.46
CA ARG A 132 2.76 -0.63 -6.77
C ARG A 132 2.38 -2.10 -6.65
N ALA A 133 3.17 -2.90 -5.94
CA ALA A 133 2.88 -4.32 -5.72
C ALA A 133 1.58 -4.51 -4.92
N ALA A 134 1.33 -3.68 -3.90
CA ALA A 134 0.09 -3.70 -3.13
C ALA A 134 -1.15 -3.39 -3.98
N ILE A 135 -1.07 -2.35 -4.83
CA ILE A 135 -2.14 -1.99 -5.76
C ILE A 135 -2.38 -3.09 -6.78
N HIS A 136 -1.31 -3.64 -7.37
CA HIS A 136 -1.38 -4.75 -8.31
C HIS A 136 -2.06 -5.96 -7.67
N TYR A 137 -1.55 -6.42 -6.51
CA TYR A 137 -2.09 -7.55 -5.76
C TYR A 137 -3.58 -7.36 -5.45
N GLY A 138 -3.96 -6.20 -4.92
CA GLY A 138 -5.37 -5.92 -4.60
C GLY A 138 -6.27 -5.86 -5.83
N SER A 139 -5.72 -5.59 -7.02
CA SER A 139 -6.48 -5.54 -8.27
C SER A 139 -6.67 -6.89 -8.95
N LEU A 140 -5.93 -7.93 -8.53
CA LEU A 140 -6.10 -9.30 -9.02
C LEU A 140 -7.36 -9.96 -8.45
N GLU A 141 -7.87 -9.49 -7.31
CA GLU A 141 -9.05 -10.05 -6.65
C GLU A 141 -10.31 -9.26 -7.02
N VAL A 142 -11.32 -9.93 -7.59
CA VAL A 142 -12.58 -9.30 -8.05
C VAL A 142 -13.55 -8.98 -6.89
N ASN A 143 -13.31 -9.58 -5.71
CA ASN A 143 -14.21 -9.50 -4.56
C ASN A 143 -13.70 -8.51 -3.49
N GLU A 144 -14.50 -7.47 -3.26
CA GLU A 144 -14.42 -6.40 -2.25
C GLU A 144 -13.17 -6.35 -1.35
N HIS A 145 -12.21 -5.53 -1.77
CA HIS A 145 -11.01 -5.15 -1.02
C HIS A 145 -11.06 -3.70 -0.50
N SER A 146 -12.25 -3.17 -0.26
CA SER A 146 -12.42 -1.80 0.22
C SER A 146 -11.57 -1.54 1.47
N GLN A 147 -11.53 -2.48 2.42
CA GLN A 147 -10.69 -2.38 3.61
C GLN A 147 -9.19 -2.44 3.28
N PHE A 148 -8.76 -3.39 2.45
CA PHE A 148 -7.35 -3.52 2.06
C PHE A 148 -6.82 -2.23 1.40
N PHE A 149 -7.57 -1.69 0.43
CA PHE A 149 -7.18 -0.43 -0.22
C PHE A 149 -7.28 0.77 0.73
N THR A 150 -8.15 0.72 1.75
CA THR A 150 -8.21 1.75 2.80
C THR A 150 -6.95 1.71 3.66
N ASP A 151 -6.50 0.53 4.06
CA ASP A 151 -5.28 0.34 4.85
C ASP A 151 -4.03 0.76 4.05
N VAL A 152 -3.95 0.33 2.78
CA VAL A 152 -2.89 0.76 1.84
C VAL A 152 -2.90 2.27 1.66
N SER A 153 -4.09 2.89 1.53
CA SER A 153 -4.23 4.35 1.43
C SER A 153 -3.72 5.06 2.69
N SER A 154 -4.06 4.56 3.87
CA SER A 154 -3.60 5.13 5.14
C SER A 154 -2.08 5.03 5.28
N SER A 155 -1.52 3.86 4.97
CA SER A 155 -0.07 3.60 4.98
C SER A 155 0.67 4.53 3.99
N MET A 156 0.14 4.67 2.78
CA MET A 156 0.72 5.52 1.74
C MET A 156 0.70 7.00 2.10
N VAL A 157 -0.39 7.50 2.67
CA VAL A 157 -0.48 8.89 3.16
C VAL A 157 0.53 9.12 4.29
N GLY A 158 0.67 8.14 5.21
CA GLY A 158 1.65 8.21 6.29
C GLY A 158 3.09 8.29 5.78
N GLU A 159 3.47 7.49 4.79
CA GLU A 159 4.81 7.52 4.20
C GLU A 159 5.05 8.78 3.34
N ILE A 160 4.06 9.24 2.57
CA ILE A 160 4.14 10.55 1.87
C ILE A 160 4.38 11.67 2.88
N GLY A 161 3.66 11.68 4.00
CA GLY A 161 3.83 12.67 5.06
C GLY A 161 5.26 12.72 5.63
N LYS A 162 5.91 11.56 5.80
CA LYS A 162 7.31 11.49 6.25
C LYS A 162 8.26 11.97 5.15
N LEU A 163 8.09 11.50 3.91
CA LEU A 163 8.97 11.83 2.80
C LEU A 163 8.94 13.33 2.47
N VAL A 164 7.79 13.99 2.55
CA VAL A 164 7.68 15.45 2.33
C VAL A 164 8.65 16.25 3.22
N LEU A 165 8.91 15.78 4.44
CA LEU A 165 9.83 16.40 5.39
C LEU A 165 11.30 16.10 5.07
N GLU A 166 11.60 14.90 4.56
CA GLU A 166 12.97 14.39 4.37
C GLU A 166 13.58 14.75 3.02
N VAL A 167 12.76 14.84 1.97
CA VAL A 167 13.19 15.02 0.57
C VAL A 167 13.82 16.39 0.34
N CYS A 168 14.97 16.46 -0.34
CA CYS A 168 15.63 17.75 -0.59
C CYS A 168 16.12 17.90 -2.03
N SER A 169 16.46 16.80 -2.71
CA SER A 169 16.98 16.84 -4.08
C SER A 169 15.87 16.73 -5.13
N GLU A 170 16.11 17.24 -6.34
CA GLU A 170 15.17 17.13 -7.46
C GLU A 170 14.81 15.67 -7.79
N GLY A 171 15.78 14.77 -7.72
CA GLY A 171 15.57 13.34 -7.96
C GLY A 171 14.62 12.69 -6.96
N GLU A 172 14.70 13.09 -5.69
CA GLU A 172 13.81 12.65 -4.62
C GLU A 172 12.42 13.27 -4.77
N ILE A 173 12.33 14.58 -5.07
CA ILE A 173 11.04 15.26 -5.32
C ILE A 173 10.29 14.59 -6.48
N LYS A 174 11.02 14.17 -7.52
CA LYS A 174 10.43 13.43 -8.65
C LYS A 174 9.87 12.07 -8.25
N LEU A 175 10.51 11.36 -7.32
CA LEU A 175 10.00 10.09 -6.79
C LEU A 175 8.79 10.29 -5.88
N LEU A 176 8.83 11.31 -5.02
CA LEU A 176 7.69 11.74 -4.22
C LEU A 176 6.49 12.11 -5.11
N ALA A 177 6.69 12.89 -6.17
CA ALA A 177 5.65 13.24 -7.13
C ALA A 177 5.03 12.01 -7.79
N LYS A 178 5.84 11.02 -8.16
CA LYS A 178 5.33 9.73 -8.69
C LYS A 178 4.52 8.95 -7.65
N MET A 179 4.92 8.99 -6.38
CA MET A 179 4.17 8.36 -5.30
C MET A 179 2.80 9.04 -5.14
N VAL A 180 2.75 10.36 -5.15
CA VAL A 180 1.50 11.13 -5.11
C VAL A 180 0.62 10.83 -6.32
N GLU A 181 1.20 10.73 -7.51
CA GLU A 181 0.46 10.35 -8.72
C GLU A 181 -0.18 8.96 -8.58
N MET A 182 0.59 7.97 -8.12
CA MET A 182 0.10 6.60 -7.89
C MET A 182 -1.00 6.56 -6.81
N TYR A 183 -0.87 7.36 -5.75
CA TYR A 183 -1.92 7.50 -4.74
C TYR A 183 -3.23 8.00 -5.37
N LEU A 184 -3.17 9.08 -6.15
CA LEU A 184 -4.37 9.74 -6.67
C LEU A 184 -5.01 8.96 -7.82
N LEU A 185 -4.21 8.50 -8.78
CA LEU A 185 -4.73 7.89 -10.00
C LEU A 185 -4.98 6.39 -9.83
N ASP A 186 -3.97 5.65 -9.37
CA ASP A 186 -4.07 4.19 -9.29
C ASP A 186 -4.89 3.76 -8.08
N LEU A 187 -4.62 4.34 -6.90
CA LEU A 187 -5.31 3.93 -5.69
C LEU A 187 -6.70 4.58 -5.52
N GLN A 188 -6.79 5.92 -5.52
CA GLN A 188 -8.06 6.60 -5.25
C GLN A 188 -9.06 6.46 -6.40
N VAL A 189 -8.63 6.70 -7.64
CA VAL A 189 -9.55 6.69 -8.81
C VAL A 189 -9.76 5.27 -9.33
N ARG A 190 -8.70 4.54 -9.67
CA ARG A 190 -8.83 3.21 -10.28
C ARG A 190 -9.30 2.14 -9.30
N CYS A 191 -8.68 2.02 -8.12
CA CYS A 191 -9.01 0.95 -7.16
C CYS A 191 -10.15 1.28 -6.20
N GLN A 192 -10.27 2.54 -5.74
CA GLN A 192 -11.35 2.95 -4.84
C GLN A 192 -12.53 3.61 -5.57
N HIS A 193 -12.51 3.63 -6.90
CA HIS A 193 -13.58 4.16 -7.76
C HIS A 193 -14.03 5.59 -7.41
N ARG A 194 -13.12 6.43 -6.89
CA ARG A 194 -13.42 7.84 -6.64
C ARG A 194 -13.48 8.61 -7.95
N ILE A 195 -14.27 9.69 -7.94
CA ILE A 195 -14.39 10.60 -9.08
C ILE A 195 -13.05 11.28 -9.33
N LEU A 196 -12.58 11.24 -10.58
CA LEU A 196 -11.37 11.92 -11.02
C LEU A 196 -11.59 13.44 -10.99
N ASP A 197 -11.07 14.09 -9.96
CA ASP A 197 -11.19 15.52 -9.74
C ASP A 197 -9.98 16.09 -8.98
N LYS A 198 -9.72 17.39 -9.19
CA LYS A 198 -8.66 18.15 -8.51
C LYS A 198 -8.87 18.19 -6.99
N SER A 199 -10.11 18.04 -6.51
CA SER A 199 -10.40 17.99 -5.07
C SER A 199 -9.66 16.86 -4.35
N LEU A 200 -9.32 15.75 -5.03
CA LEU A 200 -8.52 14.67 -4.45
C LEU A 200 -7.13 15.15 -4.03
N TYR A 201 -6.47 15.97 -4.86
CA TYR A 201 -5.18 16.57 -4.54
C TYR A 201 -5.31 17.53 -3.35
N SER A 202 -6.35 18.38 -3.35
CA SER A 202 -6.62 19.30 -2.23
C SER A 202 -6.89 18.55 -0.92
N GLN A 203 -7.59 17.43 -0.95
CA GLN A 203 -7.82 16.57 0.23
C GLN A 203 -6.51 15.98 0.75
N LEU A 204 -5.63 15.53 -0.14
CA LEU A 204 -4.30 15.03 0.24
C LEU A 204 -3.45 16.15 0.87
N CYS A 205 -3.44 17.35 0.28
CA CYS A 205 -2.72 18.49 0.83
C CYS A 205 -3.25 18.92 2.21
N ARG A 206 -4.55 18.75 2.49
CA ARG A 206 -5.08 18.97 3.85
C ARG A 206 -4.55 17.96 4.86
N LYS A 207 -4.31 16.71 4.43
CA LYS A 207 -3.71 15.66 5.28
C LYS A 207 -2.19 15.83 5.41
N VAL A 208 -1.53 16.38 4.39
CA VAL A 208 -0.08 16.62 4.34
C VAL A 208 0.17 18.08 3.93
N PRO A 209 0.13 19.04 4.88
CA PRO A 209 0.12 20.48 4.58
C PRO A 209 1.31 20.99 3.77
N LEU A 210 2.49 20.37 3.93
CA LEU A 210 3.72 20.79 3.26
C LEU A 210 3.87 20.22 1.83
N LEU A 211 2.92 19.38 1.39
CA LEU A 211 3.03 18.68 0.11
C LEU A 211 2.99 19.65 -1.08
N SER A 212 2.07 20.62 -1.04
CA SER A 212 1.91 21.58 -2.14
C SER A 212 3.19 22.41 -2.34
N ASP A 213 3.73 22.93 -1.24
CA ASP A 213 4.96 23.72 -1.26
C ASP A 213 6.12 22.90 -1.81
N LYS A 214 6.23 21.63 -1.39
CA LYS A 214 7.28 20.72 -1.86
C LYS A 214 7.22 20.44 -3.36
N LEU A 215 6.01 20.32 -3.92
CA LEU A 215 5.78 20.00 -5.33
C LEU A 215 5.69 21.24 -6.24
N SER A 216 5.66 22.44 -5.66
CA SER A 216 5.65 23.72 -6.37
C SER A 216 7.02 24.13 -6.94
N GLY A 217 8.08 23.34 -6.66
CA GLY A 217 9.39 23.53 -7.26
C GLY A 217 9.33 23.50 -8.80
N LYS A 218 10.06 24.41 -9.45
CA LYS A 218 10.13 24.48 -10.91
C LYS A 218 10.83 23.24 -11.45
N THR A 219 10.22 22.62 -12.46
CA THR A 219 10.79 21.51 -13.22
C THR A 219 10.80 21.88 -14.69
N THR A 220 11.86 21.51 -15.40
CA THR A 220 11.95 21.75 -16.84
C THR A 220 11.60 20.45 -17.54
N ASP A 221 10.57 20.46 -18.38
CA ASP A 221 10.24 19.28 -19.17
C ASP A 221 11.24 19.09 -20.34
N SER A 222 11.19 17.94 -21.01
CA SER A 222 12.06 17.63 -22.16
C SER A 222 11.84 18.52 -23.39
N GLN A 223 10.79 19.34 -23.40
CA GLN A 223 10.45 20.34 -24.43
C GLN A 223 10.83 21.76 -23.99
N GLY A 224 11.55 21.93 -22.87
CA GLY A 224 11.98 23.23 -22.36
C GLY A 224 10.87 24.03 -21.69
N ARG A 225 9.71 23.44 -21.40
CA ARG A 225 8.62 24.11 -20.69
C ARG A 225 8.84 24.00 -19.18
N THR A 226 8.92 25.13 -18.51
CA THR A 226 8.96 25.18 -17.05
C THR A 226 7.56 24.95 -16.49
N SER A 227 7.36 23.84 -15.80
CA SER A 227 6.12 23.51 -15.07
C SER A 227 6.47 22.99 -13.68
N THR A 228 5.55 23.05 -12.73
CA THR A 228 5.80 22.44 -11.41
C THR A 228 5.37 20.98 -11.41
N HIS A 229 5.92 20.16 -10.51
CA HIS A 229 5.41 18.79 -10.33
C HIS A 229 3.92 18.78 -9.96
N GLN A 230 3.49 19.78 -9.19
CA GLN A 230 2.09 20.02 -8.88
C GLN A 230 1.23 20.23 -10.14
N ASP A 231 1.66 21.07 -11.08
CA ASP A 231 0.92 21.33 -12.32
C ASP A 231 0.75 20.05 -13.14
N ILE A 232 1.82 19.25 -13.25
CA ILE A 232 1.80 17.97 -13.97
C ILE A 232 0.75 17.02 -13.36
N ILE A 233 0.68 16.94 -12.02
CA ILE A 233 -0.30 16.10 -11.31
C ILE A 233 -1.72 16.64 -11.53
N LEU A 234 -1.92 17.95 -11.37
CA LEU A 234 -3.24 18.58 -11.53
C LEU A 234 -3.78 18.48 -12.95
N LEU A 235 -2.92 18.51 -13.97
CA LEU A 235 -3.29 18.28 -15.37
C LEU A 235 -3.80 16.86 -15.60
N LYS A 236 -3.24 15.85 -14.92
CA LYS A 236 -3.70 14.45 -15.00
C LYS A 236 -5.03 14.22 -14.29
N LEU A 237 -5.39 15.07 -13.32
CA LEU A 237 -6.67 15.03 -12.61
C LEU A 237 -7.81 15.76 -13.32
N VAL A 238 -7.56 16.37 -14.48
CA VAL A 238 -8.64 16.93 -15.30
C VAL A 238 -9.30 15.79 -16.07
N PRO A 239 -10.62 15.57 -15.93
CA PRO A 239 -11.32 14.58 -16.73
C PRO A 239 -11.13 14.93 -18.21
N ARG A 240 -10.45 14.06 -18.95
CA ARG A 240 -10.34 14.21 -20.40
C ARG A 240 -11.76 14.18 -20.94
N LYS A 241 -12.22 15.29 -21.53
CA LYS A 241 -13.47 15.31 -22.29
C LYS A 241 -13.39 14.15 -23.27
N LYS A 242 -14.30 13.17 -23.14
CA LYS A 242 -14.43 12.11 -24.14
C LYS A 242 -14.56 12.81 -25.48
N SER A 243 -13.61 12.58 -26.38
CA SER A 243 -13.74 12.99 -27.78
C SER A 243 -15.11 12.52 -28.24
N PRO A 244 -15.94 13.37 -28.86
CA PRO A 244 -17.25 12.94 -29.32
C PRO A 244 -17.04 11.75 -30.26
N VAL A 245 -17.59 10.59 -29.87
CA VAL A 245 -17.76 9.47 -30.79
C VAL A 245 -18.66 10.01 -31.89
N VAL A 246 -18.08 10.28 -33.06
CA VAL A 246 -18.83 10.64 -34.26
C VAL A 246 -19.69 9.42 -34.58
N LYS A 247 -20.95 9.45 -34.14
CA LYS A 247 -21.97 8.54 -34.62
C LYS A 247 -22.21 8.93 -36.06
N THR A 248 -21.62 8.19 -36.99
CA THR A 248 -21.97 8.26 -38.40
C THR A 248 -23.46 7.91 -38.50
N ILE A 249 -24.29 8.93 -38.71
CA ILE A 249 -25.70 8.78 -39.00
C ILE A 249 -25.78 8.24 -40.42
N THR A 250 -25.88 6.92 -40.58
CA THR A 250 -26.28 6.31 -41.83
C THR A 250 -27.74 6.70 -42.10
N LYS A 251 -27.96 7.50 -43.14
CA LYS A 251 -29.30 7.79 -43.67
C LYS A 251 -29.99 6.48 -44.09
N PRO A 252 -31.31 6.35 -43.87
CA PRO A 252 -32.04 5.14 -44.21
C PRO A 252 -32.31 5.10 -45.72
N VAL A 253 -32.04 3.96 -46.34
CA VAL A 253 -32.58 3.58 -47.65
C VAL A 253 -33.58 2.45 -47.38
N SER A 254 -34.80 2.64 -47.84
CA SER A 254 -35.88 1.67 -47.93
C SER A 254 -36.45 1.71 -49.36
N PRO A 255 -37.22 0.71 -49.84
CA PRO A 255 -37.35 -0.70 -49.44
C PRO A 255 -37.38 -1.69 -50.65
N SER A 256 -37.54 -2.99 -50.35
CA SER A 256 -38.24 -4.06 -51.11
C SER A 256 -37.37 -5.24 -51.61
N PRO A 257 -37.92 -6.46 -51.75
CA PRO A 257 -38.95 -7.12 -50.93
C PRO A 257 -38.52 -8.52 -50.43
N ARG A 258 -39.25 -9.00 -49.42
CA ARG A 258 -39.12 -10.29 -48.74
C ARG A 258 -40.28 -11.18 -49.17
N ILE A 259 -40.00 -12.45 -49.48
CA ILE A 259 -40.93 -13.58 -49.52
C ILE A 259 -40.31 -14.58 -48.52
N GLU A 260 -40.80 -14.68 -47.27
CA GLU A 260 -41.76 -15.68 -46.74
C GLU A 260 -41.29 -17.13 -47.02
N THR A 261 -41.00 -17.99 -46.03
CA THR A 261 -42.01 -18.54 -45.09
C THR A 261 -41.47 -18.88 -43.69
N THR A 262 -42.39 -18.75 -42.76
CA THR A 262 -42.51 -18.92 -41.30
C THR A 262 -42.30 -20.35 -40.75
N GLU A 263 -41.80 -20.44 -39.51
CA GLU A 263 -42.46 -21.21 -38.44
C GLU A 263 -42.31 -20.48 -37.09
N GLN A 264 -43.46 -20.23 -36.45
CA GLN A 264 -43.67 -19.55 -35.16
C GLN A 264 -43.97 -20.60 -34.08
N LEU A 265 -43.63 -20.31 -32.82
CA LEU A 265 -44.57 -20.46 -31.71
C LEU A 265 -44.22 -19.48 -30.56
N PRO A 266 -45.20 -18.97 -29.77
CA PRO A 266 -45.08 -17.72 -29.01
C PRO A 266 -45.04 -17.90 -27.47
N GLN A 267 -44.63 -16.83 -26.78
CA GLN A 267 -45.04 -16.42 -25.40
C GLN A 267 -46.23 -15.43 -25.51
N PRO A 268 -46.82 -14.80 -24.45
CA PRO A 268 -46.83 -14.98 -22.98
C PRO A 268 -48.26 -14.81 -22.37
N GLY A 269 -48.38 -14.71 -21.03
CA GLY A 269 -49.58 -14.15 -20.36
C GLY A 269 -49.34 -13.73 -18.89
N GLN A 270 -49.66 -12.46 -18.58
CA GLN A 270 -49.54 -11.75 -17.29
C GLN A 270 -50.71 -12.03 -16.31
N ALA A 271 -50.57 -11.64 -15.03
CA ALA A 271 -51.66 -11.00 -14.25
C ALA A 271 -51.15 -10.30 -12.97
N GLU A 272 -51.74 -9.12 -12.70
CA GLU A 272 -51.60 -8.22 -11.54
C GLU A 272 -52.53 -8.60 -10.36
N GLY A 273 -52.33 -8.00 -9.17
CA GLY A 273 -53.43 -7.80 -8.21
C GLY A 273 -53.10 -7.67 -6.70
N SER A 274 -52.99 -6.41 -6.22
CA SER A 274 -53.49 -5.77 -4.96
C SER A 274 -53.97 -6.59 -3.73
N ILE A 275 -53.71 -6.09 -2.49
CA ILE A 275 -54.69 -5.72 -1.42
C ILE A 275 -54.00 -5.21 -0.10
N ILE A 276 -54.34 -3.96 0.25
CA ILE A 276 -54.59 -3.20 1.53
C ILE A 276 -54.28 -3.81 2.94
N GLY A 277 -53.75 -2.98 3.86
CA GLY A 277 -53.96 -3.04 5.32
C GLY A 277 -53.08 -2.09 6.19
N LYS A 278 -53.69 -1.15 6.95
CA LYS A 278 -53.05 -0.17 7.89
C LYS A 278 -52.99 -0.72 9.37
N PRO A 279 -52.93 0.10 10.46
CA PRO A 279 -51.74 0.57 11.21
C PRO A 279 -51.79 0.26 12.75
N GLY A 280 -50.75 0.65 13.51
CA GLY A 280 -50.71 0.63 15.00
C GLY A 280 -49.74 -0.43 15.56
N GLU A 281 -49.07 -0.30 16.70
CA GLU A 281 -49.03 0.71 17.74
C GLU A 281 -47.77 0.48 18.59
N TYR A 282 -47.37 1.51 19.33
CA TYR A 282 -46.17 1.65 20.15
C TYR A 282 -46.03 0.60 21.26
N LEU A 283 -44.79 0.21 21.60
CA LEU A 283 -44.38 0.06 23.00
C LEU A 283 -42.88 0.32 23.21
N ARG A 284 -42.67 1.25 24.14
CA ARG A 284 -41.41 1.74 24.72
C ARG A 284 -40.49 0.62 25.20
N SER A 285 -39.19 0.89 25.16
CA SER A 285 -38.37 1.11 26.36
C SER A 285 -36.92 0.67 26.13
N SER A 286 -36.03 1.64 25.96
CA SER A 286 -34.70 1.57 26.57
C SER A 286 -34.11 2.97 26.59
N SER A 287 -33.77 3.38 27.79
CA SER A 287 -33.43 4.72 28.19
C SER A 287 -32.07 5.18 27.69
N SER A 288 -32.03 6.45 27.29
CA SER A 288 -31.02 7.45 27.66
C SER A 288 -29.55 7.00 27.68
N LYS A 289 -28.81 7.34 26.61
CA LYS A 289 -27.38 7.75 26.64
C LYS A 289 -26.84 8.21 25.27
N ARG A 290 -27.63 8.91 24.44
CA ARG A 290 -27.21 9.34 23.09
C ARG A 290 -27.14 10.86 22.84
N SER A 291 -27.09 11.69 23.87
CA SER A 291 -27.05 13.16 23.67
C SER A 291 -25.66 13.79 23.61
N PHE A 292 -24.57 13.13 24.04
CA PHE A 292 -23.22 13.73 23.99
C PHE A 292 -22.43 13.46 22.70
N PHE A 293 -22.85 12.49 21.88
CA PHE A 293 -22.11 12.10 20.67
C PHE A 293 -22.54 12.82 19.39
N ARG A 294 -23.52 13.74 19.43
CA ARG A 294 -23.91 14.54 18.26
C ARG A 294 -22.99 15.73 17.94
N PHE A 295 -22.03 16.03 18.82
CA PHE A 295 -21.06 17.12 18.63
C PHE A 295 -19.66 16.64 18.25
N PHE A 296 -19.44 15.33 18.13
CA PHE A 296 -18.17 14.81 17.62
C PHE A 296 -18.25 14.71 16.09
N PRO A 297 -17.33 15.34 15.34
CA PRO A 297 -17.33 15.22 13.89
C PRO A 297 -17.08 13.74 13.49
N SER A 298 -17.65 13.29 12.37
CA SER A 298 -17.63 11.87 11.94
C SER A 298 -16.24 11.29 11.66
N TRP A 299 -15.18 12.10 11.60
CA TRP A 299 -13.79 11.62 11.50
C TRP A 299 -13.26 10.89 12.76
N LEU A 300 -13.95 11.02 13.90
CA LEU A 300 -13.54 10.38 15.16
C LEU A 300 -14.16 8.98 15.35
N SER A 301 -15.10 8.56 14.48
CA SER A 301 -15.63 7.19 14.54
C SER A 301 -14.65 6.13 14.02
N ASP A 302 -13.66 6.54 13.24
CA ASP A 302 -12.65 5.62 12.66
C ASP A 302 -11.50 5.30 13.63
N PHE A 303 -11.48 5.93 14.81
CA PHE A 303 -10.51 5.67 15.89
C PHE A 303 -11.15 4.98 17.10
N SER A 304 -12.14 4.10 16.88
CA SER A 304 -12.71 3.26 17.94
C SER A 304 -11.80 2.09 18.33
N ASP A 305 -10.48 2.30 18.30
CA ASP A 305 -9.52 1.33 18.80
C ASP A 305 -9.42 1.50 20.33
N ALA A 306 -9.46 0.40 21.08
CA ALA A 306 -9.46 0.41 22.55
C ALA A 306 -8.28 1.20 23.14
N ARG A 307 -7.19 1.32 22.37
CA ARG A 307 -6.00 2.11 22.68
C ARG A 307 -6.25 3.62 22.62
N PHE A 308 -7.06 4.11 21.67
CA PHE A 308 -7.43 5.53 21.59
C PHE A 308 -8.39 5.92 22.71
N VAL A 309 -9.32 5.03 23.06
CA VAL A 309 -10.19 5.20 24.25
C VAL A 309 -9.35 5.19 25.52
N ALA A 310 -8.38 4.29 25.66
CA ALA A 310 -7.45 4.27 26.79
C ALA A 310 -6.60 5.56 26.85
N ILE A 311 -6.07 6.04 25.72
CA ILE A 311 -5.32 7.30 25.66
C ILE A 311 -6.22 8.49 26.02
N CYS A 312 -7.45 8.55 25.54
CA CYS A 312 -8.41 9.59 25.89
C CYS A 312 -8.80 9.55 27.38
N ILE A 313 -8.97 8.36 27.96
CA ILE A 313 -9.24 8.18 29.39
C ILE A 313 -8.01 8.60 30.20
N VAL A 314 -6.80 8.19 29.81
CA VAL A 314 -5.55 8.58 30.47
C VAL A 314 -5.33 10.09 30.39
N LEU A 315 -5.51 10.70 29.21
CA LEU A 315 -5.48 12.16 29.03
C LEU A 315 -6.56 12.86 29.86
N SER A 316 -7.77 12.29 29.92
CA SER A 316 -8.85 12.84 30.74
C SER A 316 -8.54 12.73 32.23
N VAL A 317 -7.91 11.64 32.68
CA VAL A 317 -7.47 11.45 34.08
C VAL A 317 -6.30 12.38 34.40
N ILE A 318 -5.35 12.57 33.48
CA ILE A 318 -4.22 13.51 33.64
C ILE A 318 -4.74 14.95 33.68
N LEU A 319 -5.60 15.35 32.73
CA LEU A 319 -6.22 16.68 32.71
C LEU A 319 -7.12 16.92 33.91
N ARG A 320 -7.81 15.88 34.41
CA ARG A 320 -8.60 15.96 35.64
C ARG A 320 -7.67 16.10 36.85
N LYS A 321 -6.57 15.33 36.95
CA LYS A 321 -5.56 15.52 38.00
C LYS A 321 -4.94 16.92 37.97
N ILE A 322 -4.62 17.46 36.79
CA ILE A 322 -4.10 18.83 36.64
C ILE A 322 -5.15 19.87 37.04
N ARG A 323 -6.43 19.66 36.69
CA ARG A 323 -7.52 20.51 37.18
C ARG A 323 -7.67 20.45 38.69
N TRP A 324 -7.59 19.27 39.30
CA TRP A 324 -7.63 19.13 40.76
C TRP A 324 -6.43 19.80 41.44
N VAL A 325 -5.24 19.75 40.85
CA VAL A 325 -4.05 20.49 41.33
C VAL A 325 -4.25 22.00 41.22
N ASN A 326 -4.82 22.50 40.12
CA ASN A 326 -5.17 23.92 39.98
C ASN A 326 -6.29 24.36 40.94
N THR A 327 -7.24 23.49 41.24
CA THR A 327 -8.29 23.76 42.23
C THR A 327 -7.70 23.74 43.65
N LEU A 328 -6.86 22.76 44.00
CA LEU A 328 -6.17 22.66 45.30
C LEU A 328 -5.17 23.81 45.52
N SER A 329 -4.52 24.29 44.46
CA SER A 329 -3.68 25.49 44.49
C SER A 329 -4.51 26.75 44.76
N LYS A 330 -5.70 26.88 44.17
CA LYS A 330 -6.62 28.01 44.41
C LYS A 330 -7.19 28.03 45.83
N TYR A 331 -7.31 26.87 46.49
CA TYR A 331 -7.73 26.77 47.89
C TYR A 331 -6.56 26.81 48.89
N GLY A 332 -5.33 27.09 48.42
CA GLY A 332 -4.19 27.36 49.29
C GLY A 332 -3.59 26.16 50.02
N VAL A 333 -4.01 24.94 49.68
CA VAL A 333 -3.57 23.71 50.37
C VAL A 333 -2.23 23.19 49.83
N LEU A 334 -1.82 23.58 48.62
CA LEU A 334 -0.54 23.20 48.01
C LEU A 334 0.12 24.40 47.33
N ARG A 335 1.28 24.81 47.83
CA ARG A 335 2.13 25.78 47.15
C ARG A 335 2.82 25.06 45.99
N ILE A 336 2.66 25.60 44.78
CA ILE A 336 3.23 25.07 43.52
C ILE A 336 4.75 24.83 43.60
N LYS A 337 5.44 25.51 44.53
CA LYS A 337 6.87 25.34 44.81
C LYS A 337 7.25 23.91 45.22
N ASP A 338 6.42 23.23 46.01
CA ASP A 338 6.73 21.88 46.51
C ASP A 338 6.57 20.81 45.42
N TYR A 339 5.72 21.07 44.42
CA TYR A 339 5.49 20.16 43.28
C TYR A 339 6.58 20.27 42.21
N LEU A 340 7.11 21.47 41.99
CA LEU A 340 8.24 21.69 41.09
C LEU A 340 9.54 21.11 41.65
N ASP A 341 9.76 21.21 42.96
CA ASP A 341 10.93 20.58 43.60
C ASP A 341 10.87 19.04 43.54
N PHE A 342 9.68 18.42 43.60
CA PHE A 342 9.54 16.97 43.45
C PHE A 342 9.82 16.46 42.02
N ILE A 343 9.55 17.26 41.00
CA ILE A 343 9.73 16.88 39.59
C ILE A 343 11.16 17.15 39.10
N PHE A 344 11.83 18.19 39.62
CA PHE A 344 13.16 18.59 39.14
C PHE A 344 14.33 18.06 39.99
N LYS A 345 14.07 17.40 41.13
CA LYS A 345 15.10 16.73 41.96
C LYS A 345 14.92 15.21 42.09
N GLY A 346 14.05 14.59 41.29
CA GLY A 346 13.86 13.14 41.22
C GLY A 346 14.70 12.49 40.13
#